data_AF-A0A2V9VV99-F1
#
_entry.id   AF-A0A2V9VV99-F1
#
_cell.length_a   1.000
_cell.length_b   1.000
_cell.length_c   1.000
_cell.angle_alpha   90.00
_cell.angle_beta   90.00
_cell.angle_gamma   90.00
#
_symmetry.space_group_name_H-M   'P 1'
#
loop_
_entity.id
_entity.type
_entity.pdbx_description
1 polymer ?
#
loop_
_entity_poly.entity_id
_entity_poly.type
_entity_poly.pdbx_seq_one_letter_code
_entity_poly.pdbx_strand_id
1 'polypeptide(L)'
;MTQTATQSQPLPSPAALGWSRLPASYAIPATPPTLDAARAYCAHLARTHYENFSVASWFLPERLRQHFFNVYAYCRIADDLGDEVGDANASLELLEQWERQLDACYDATPRHPVFVALAETVRHFDIPKHEFSDLLRAFRQDQ
;
A
#
# COMPACT_ATOMS: atom_id res chain seq x y z
N MET A 1 36.75 28.22 25.33
CA MET A 1 36.57 27.95 23.88
C MET A 1 36.15 26.50 23.75
N THR A 2 34.85 26.24 23.67
CA THR A 2 34.34 24.87 23.45
C THR A 2 33.53 24.94 22.16
N GLN A 3 34.11 24.44 21.07
CA GLN A 3 33.44 24.30 19.78
C GLN A 3 32.49 23.10 19.89
N THR A 4 31.19 23.35 19.88
CA THR A 4 30.18 22.30 19.69
C THR A 4 30.08 22.04 18.20
N ALA A 5 30.58 20.89 17.75
CA ALA A 5 30.50 20.45 16.37
C ALA A 5 29.03 20.26 15.96
N THR A 6 28.57 21.03 14.98
CA THR A 6 27.31 20.79 14.27
C THR A 6 27.46 19.48 13.50
N GLN A 7 26.92 18.38 14.02
CA GLN A 7 26.77 17.14 13.26
C GLN A 7 25.76 17.39 12.14
N SER A 8 26.22 17.41 10.89
CA SER A 8 25.37 17.41 9.71
C SER A 8 24.58 16.10 9.68
N GLN A 9 23.28 16.15 9.99
CA GLN A 9 22.39 15.01 9.72
C GLN A 9 22.42 14.71 8.22
N PRO A 10 22.54 13.43 7.81
CA PRO A 10 22.43 13.08 6.41
C PRO A 10 21.05 13.49 5.88
N LEU A 11 21.00 13.98 4.64
CA LEU A 11 19.73 14.31 3.99
C LEU A 11 18.86 13.04 3.97
N PRO A 12 17.56 13.14 4.31
CA PRO A 12 16.65 12.01 4.24
C PRO A 12 16.61 11.46 2.81
N SER A 13 16.50 10.13 2.67
CA SER A 13 16.35 9.51 1.36
C SER A 13 15.07 10.00 0.66
N PRO A 14 15.01 9.98 -0.69
CA PRO A 14 13.80 10.37 -1.43
C PRO A 14 12.56 9.62 -0.93
N ALA A 15 12.65 8.31 -0.68
CA ALA A 15 11.59 7.53 -0.05
C ALA A 15 11.12 8.07 1.31
N ALA A 16 12.02 8.51 2.19
CA ALA A 16 11.64 9.05 3.50
C ALA A 16 10.87 10.37 3.36
N LEU A 17 11.26 11.21 2.39
CA LEU A 17 10.52 12.41 2.03
C LEU A 17 9.17 12.09 1.41
N GLY A 18 9.10 11.07 0.54
CA GLY A 18 7.85 10.64 -0.08
C GLY A 18 6.84 10.11 0.94
N TRP A 19 7.27 9.26 1.88
CA TRP A 19 6.42 8.80 2.99
C TRP A 19 5.89 9.93 3.86
N SER A 20 6.64 11.03 4.01
CA SER A 20 6.20 12.20 4.79
C SER A 20 5.06 13.00 4.13
N ARG A 21 4.85 12.81 2.82
CA ARG A 21 3.78 13.44 2.04
C ARG A 21 2.50 12.60 2.00
N LEU A 22 2.58 11.34 2.40
CA LEU A 22 1.47 10.39 2.41
C LEU A 22 0.87 10.24 3.81
N PRO A 23 -0.38 9.74 3.92
CA PRO A 23 -0.96 9.42 5.22
C PRO A 23 -0.07 8.45 6.02
N ALA A 24 0.17 8.75 7.30
CA ALA A 24 0.96 7.88 8.18
C ALA A 24 0.39 6.44 8.30
N SER A 25 -0.90 6.27 8.02
CA SER A 25 -1.57 4.96 7.95
C SER A 25 -1.07 4.07 6.81
N TYR A 26 -0.35 4.59 5.82
CA TYR A 26 0.21 3.80 4.72
C TYR A 26 1.60 3.24 5.03
N ALA A 27 2.23 3.67 6.13
CA ALA A 27 3.56 3.22 6.49
C ALA A 27 3.58 1.71 6.77
N ILE A 28 4.66 1.05 6.34
CA ILE A 28 4.88 -0.37 6.58
C ILE A 28 5.20 -0.57 8.08
N PRO A 29 4.37 -1.30 8.85
CA PRO A 29 4.57 -1.45 10.29
C PRO A 29 5.76 -2.36 10.60
N ALA A 30 6.34 -2.18 11.79
CA ALA A 30 7.45 -3.02 12.27
C ALA A 30 7.03 -4.47 12.53
N THR A 31 5.76 -4.73 12.80
CA THR A 31 5.21 -6.07 13.03
C THR A 31 3.95 -6.23 12.19
N PRO A 32 3.76 -7.37 11.49
CA PRO A 32 2.53 -7.61 10.75
C PRO A 32 1.32 -7.62 11.70
N PRO A 33 0.19 -7.00 11.31
CA PRO A 33 -1.05 -7.11 12.07
C PRO A 33 -1.66 -8.52 11.96
N THR A 34 -2.67 -8.79 12.79
CA THR A 34 -3.53 -9.96 12.60
C THR A 34 -4.37 -9.82 11.33
N LEU A 35 -4.87 -10.95 10.79
CA LEU A 35 -5.73 -10.94 9.60
C LEU A 35 -6.99 -10.08 9.80
N ASP A 36 -7.62 -10.13 10.98
CA ASP A 36 -8.83 -9.35 11.24
C ASP A 36 -8.55 -7.84 11.29
N ALA A 37 -7.43 -7.43 11.89
CA ALA A 37 -7.00 -6.04 11.88
C ALA A 37 -6.66 -5.56 10.45
N ALA A 38 -6.01 -6.42 9.65
CA ALA A 38 -5.71 -6.15 8.25
C ALA A 38 -6.98 -6.00 7.39
N ARG A 39 -7.97 -6.86 7.58
CA ARG A 39 -9.29 -6.76 6.92
C ARG A 39 -10.03 -5.49 7.31
N ALA A 40 -10.03 -5.15 8.60
CA ALA A 40 -10.64 -3.93 9.11
C ALA A 40 -9.97 -2.67 8.53
N TYR A 41 -8.64 -2.67 8.41
CA TYR A 41 -7.88 -1.62 7.74
C TYR A 41 -8.33 -1.43 6.28
N CYS A 42 -8.39 -2.52 5.50
CA CYS A 42 -8.79 -2.44 4.09
C CYS A 42 -10.23 -1.95 3.94
N ALA A 43 -11.14 -2.44 4.79
CA ALA A 43 -12.54 -2.03 4.79
C ALA A 43 -12.72 -0.56 5.21
N HIS A 44 -11.89 -0.06 6.14
CA HIS A 44 -11.89 1.35 6.52
C HIS A 44 -11.41 2.21 5.36
N LEU A 45 -10.25 1.90 4.78
CA LEU A 45 -9.67 2.64 3.65
C LEU A 45 -10.63 2.70 2.45
N ALA A 46 -11.25 1.57 2.12
CA ALA A 46 -12.20 1.51 1.02
C ALA A 46 -13.48 2.33 1.27
N ARG A 47 -13.92 2.44 2.53
CA ARG A 47 -15.11 3.24 2.86
C ARG A 47 -14.82 4.74 2.97
N THR A 48 -13.60 5.12 3.32
CA THR A 48 -13.21 6.54 3.44
C THR A 48 -12.87 7.19 2.10
N HIS A 49 -12.23 6.45 1.18
CA HIS A 49 -11.89 6.98 -0.15
C HIS A 49 -13.00 6.84 -1.20
N TYR A 50 -14.08 6.13 -0.87
CA TYR A 50 -15.16 5.82 -1.80
C TYR A 50 -16.50 6.23 -1.19
N GLU A 51 -16.83 7.53 -1.22
CA GLU A 51 -18.10 8.05 -0.68
C GLU A 51 -19.34 7.39 -1.33
N ASN A 52 -19.22 6.88 -2.56
CA ASN A 52 -20.28 6.19 -3.30
C ASN A 52 -20.33 4.66 -3.06
N PHE A 53 -19.54 4.10 -2.14
CA PHE A 53 -19.49 2.65 -1.90
C PHE A 53 -20.84 2.05 -1.52
N SER A 54 -21.74 2.85 -0.93
CA SER A 54 -23.10 2.45 -0.57
C SER A 54 -23.89 1.87 -1.75
N VAL A 55 -23.69 2.37 -2.97
CA VAL A 55 -24.45 1.93 -4.15
C VAL A 55 -23.79 0.74 -4.85
N ALA A 56 -22.47 0.77 -5.06
CA ALA A 56 -21.75 -0.32 -5.73
C ALA A 56 -21.70 -1.61 -4.89
N SER A 57 -21.62 -1.48 -3.56
CA SER A 57 -21.56 -2.63 -2.64
C SER A 57 -22.90 -3.32 -2.39
N TRP A 58 -24.02 -2.68 -2.75
CA TRP A 58 -25.33 -3.30 -2.78
C TRP A 58 -25.42 -4.40 -3.85
N PHE A 59 -24.72 -4.23 -4.96
CA PHE A 59 -24.66 -5.24 -6.03
C PHE A 59 -23.62 -6.32 -5.77
N LEU A 60 -22.69 -6.11 -4.82
CA LEU A 60 -21.67 -7.09 -4.48
C LEU A 60 -22.21 -8.08 -3.42
N PRO A 61 -22.18 -9.41 -3.69
CA PRO A 61 -22.52 -10.42 -2.69
C PRO A 61 -21.71 -10.20 -1.42
N GLU A 62 -22.35 -10.35 -0.25
CA GLU A 62 -21.72 -10.10 1.05
C GLU A 62 -20.38 -10.83 1.21
N ARG A 63 -20.32 -12.09 0.76
CA ARG A 63 -19.11 -12.93 0.77
C ARG A 63 -17.92 -12.35 -0.01
N LEU A 64 -18.16 -11.47 -0.98
CA LEU A 64 -17.10 -10.89 -1.83
C LEU A 64 -16.65 -9.50 -1.35
N ARG A 65 -17.40 -8.85 -0.45
CA ARG A 65 -17.12 -7.46 -0.05
C ARG A 65 -15.75 -7.30 0.57
N GLN A 66 -15.36 -8.21 1.46
CA GLN A 66 -14.04 -8.14 2.09
C GLN A 66 -12.91 -8.32 1.07
N HIS A 67 -13.05 -9.26 0.15
CA HIS A 67 -12.04 -9.47 -0.89
C HIS A 67 -11.90 -8.26 -1.81
N PHE A 68 -13.03 -7.62 -2.14
CA PHE A 68 -13.03 -6.38 -2.89
C PHE A 68 -12.33 -5.25 -2.13
N PHE A 69 -12.59 -5.09 -0.83
CA PHE A 69 -11.88 -4.12 0.01
C PHE A 69 -10.38 -4.33 -0.01
N ASN A 70 -9.92 -5.57 0.06
CA ASN A 70 -8.49 -5.90 0.07
C ASN A 70 -7.82 -5.50 -1.25
N VAL A 71 -8.46 -5.79 -2.39
CA VAL A 71 -7.96 -5.42 -3.73
C VAL A 71 -8.01 -3.91 -3.92
N TYR A 72 -9.13 -3.27 -3.56
CA TYR A 72 -9.27 -1.82 -3.66
C TYR A 72 -8.18 -1.09 -2.85
N ALA A 73 -7.93 -1.53 -1.62
CA ALA A 73 -6.92 -0.93 -0.76
C ALA A 73 -5.51 -1.04 -1.37
N TYR A 74 -5.21 -2.14 -2.06
CA TYR A 74 -3.97 -2.28 -2.82
C TYR A 74 -3.86 -1.26 -3.95
N CYS A 75 -4.88 -1.17 -4.81
CA CYS A 75 -4.86 -0.26 -5.95
C CYS A 75 -4.77 1.19 -5.49
N ARG A 76 -5.54 1.56 -4.46
CA ARG A 76 -5.61 2.94 -3.96
C ARG A 76 -4.29 3.42 -3.38
N ILE A 77 -3.59 2.59 -2.61
CA ILE A 77 -2.28 2.97 -2.09
C ILE A 77 -1.28 3.05 -3.25
N ALA A 78 -1.26 2.08 -4.16
CA ALA A 78 -0.34 2.09 -5.30
C ALA A 78 -0.48 3.37 -6.17
N ASP A 79 -1.72 3.81 -6.40
CA ASP A 79 -2.08 5.07 -7.07
C ASP A 79 -1.55 6.29 -6.31
N ASP A 80 -1.79 6.37 -4.99
CA ASP A 80 -1.24 7.43 -4.15
C ASP A 80 0.30 7.48 -4.15
N LEU A 81 0.97 6.32 -4.21
CA LEU A 81 2.44 6.27 -4.29
C LEU A 81 2.97 6.83 -5.61
N GLY A 82 2.18 6.78 -6.68
CA GLY A 82 2.52 7.36 -7.98
C GLY A 82 2.25 8.86 -8.04
N ASP A 83 1.05 9.27 -7.62
CA ASP A 83 0.51 10.60 -7.98
C ASP A 83 0.66 11.65 -6.87
N GLU A 84 0.50 11.27 -5.60
CA GLU A 84 0.40 12.23 -4.48
C GLU A 84 1.77 12.61 -3.88
N VAL A 85 2.83 11.90 -4.27
CA VAL A 85 4.18 12.13 -3.75
C VAL A 85 4.78 13.41 -4.33
N GLY A 86 4.45 13.80 -5.57
CA GLY A 86 4.92 15.03 -6.20
C GLY A 86 6.44 15.12 -6.44
N ASP A 87 7.14 13.99 -6.42
CA ASP A 87 8.55 13.85 -6.81
C ASP A 87 8.76 12.47 -7.45
N ALA A 88 9.12 12.45 -8.74
CA ALA A 88 9.18 11.22 -9.53
C ALA A 88 10.18 10.18 -8.96
N ASN A 89 11.34 10.63 -8.45
CA ASN A 89 12.32 9.70 -7.87
C ASN A 89 11.80 9.06 -6.59
N ALA A 90 11.17 9.85 -5.71
CA ALA A 90 10.54 9.35 -4.51
C ALA A 90 9.37 8.40 -4.84
N SER A 91 8.53 8.73 -5.83
CA SER A 91 7.44 7.84 -6.30
C SER A 91 7.99 6.49 -6.77
N LEU A 92 9.05 6.50 -7.60
CA LEU A 92 9.68 5.27 -8.08
C LEU A 92 10.22 4.40 -6.93
N GLU A 93 10.92 5.01 -5.95
CA GLU A 93 11.42 4.29 -4.76
C GLU A 93 10.28 3.72 -3.90
N LEU A 94 9.15 4.42 -3.79
CA LEU A 94 7.97 3.97 -3.05
C LEU A 94 7.25 2.83 -3.77
N LEU A 95 7.06 2.94 -5.09
CA LEU A 95 6.49 1.88 -5.93
C LEU A 95 7.38 0.63 -5.91
N GLU A 96 8.70 0.77 -5.85
CA GLU A 96 9.62 -0.36 -5.67
C GLU A 96 9.47 -1.02 -4.28
N GLN A 97 9.35 -0.23 -3.21
CA GLN A 97 9.03 -0.75 -1.87
C GLN A 97 7.70 -1.51 -1.85
N TRP A 98 6.69 -1.00 -2.55
CA TRP A 98 5.39 -1.63 -2.64
C TRP A 98 5.42 -2.95 -3.42
N GLU A 99 6.20 -3.04 -4.50
CA GLU A 99 6.42 -4.31 -5.20
C GLU A 99 7.13 -5.34 -4.32
N ARG A 100 8.11 -4.93 -3.50
CA ARG A 100 8.72 -5.85 -2.52
C ARG A 100 7.71 -6.38 -1.50
N GLN A 101 6.70 -5.58 -1.12
CA GLN A 101 5.61 -6.07 -0.27
C GLN A 101 4.68 -7.03 -1.02
N LEU A 102 4.47 -6.83 -2.32
CA LEU A 102 3.74 -7.76 -3.17
C LEU A 102 4.48 -9.11 -3.25
N ASP A 103 5.80 -9.09 -3.45
CA ASP A 103 6.61 -10.32 -3.43
C ASP A 103 6.47 -11.05 -2.09
N ALA A 104 6.64 -10.34 -0.97
CA ALA A 104 6.47 -10.91 0.37
C ALA A 104 5.07 -11.49 0.60
N CYS A 105 4.02 -10.93 -0.02
CA CYS A 105 2.66 -11.46 0.03
C CYS A 105 2.58 -12.87 -0.60
N TYR A 106 3.15 -13.04 -1.80
CA TYR A 106 3.17 -14.31 -2.52
C TYR A 106 4.15 -15.33 -1.91
N ASP A 107 5.19 -14.85 -1.22
CA ASP A 107 6.13 -15.68 -0.43
C ASP A 107 5.60 -16.00 0.99
N ALA A 108 4.33 -15.70 1.29
CA ALA A 108 3.67 -15.94 2.57
C ALA A 108 4.32 -15.25 3.79
N THR A 109 5.00 -14.13 3.58
CA THR A 109 5.60 -13.27 4.63
C THR A 109 5.12 -11.81 4.58
N PRO A 110 3.81 -11.52 4.37
CA PRO A 110 3.32 -10.14 4.27
C PRO A 110 3.50 -9.36 5.57
N ARG A 111 3.86 -8.07 5.46
CA ARG A 111 4.04 -7.18 6.62
C ARG A 111 3.00 -6.07 6.67
N HIS A 112 2.79 -5.38 5.56
CA HIS A 112 1.84 -4.27 5.52
C HIS A 112 0.37 -4.78 5.56
N PRO A 113 -0.56 -4.10 6.29
CA PRO A 113 -1.93 -4.58 6.49
C PRO A 113 -2.65 -4.98 5.20
N VAL A 114 -2.50 -4.18 4.13
CA VAL A 114 -3.07 -4.50 2.82
C VAL A 114 -2.63 -5.87 2.32
N PHE A 115 -1.34 -6.20 2.42
CA PHE A 115 -0.83 -7.48 1.93
C PHE A 115 -1.18 -8.65 2.84
N VAL A 116 -1.31 -8.43 4.15
CA VAL A 116 -1.80 -9.46 5.08
C VAL A 116 -3.23 -9.87 4.70
N ALA A 117 -4.10 -8.90 4.39
CA ALA A 117 -5.46 -9.19 3.94
C ALA A 117 -5.51 -9.71 2.50
N LEU A 118 -4.68 -9.17 1.60
CA LEU A 118 -4.60 -9.57 0.20
C LEU A 118 -4.14 -11.02 0.05
N ALA A 119 -3.22 -11.49 0.89
CA ALA A 119 -2.74 -12.87 0.90
C ALA A 119 -3.88 -13.90 1.05
N GLU A 120 -4.92 -13.56 1.80
CA GLU A 120 -6.14 -14.38 1.85
C GLU A 120 -6.88 -14.37 0.50
N THR A 121 -7.13 -13.19 -0.05
CA THR A 121 -7.86 -13.04 -1.31
C THR A 121 -7.18 -13.76 -2.47
N VAL A 122 -5.87 -13.57 -2.64
CA VAL A 122 -5.12 -14.17 -3.77
C VAL A 122 -5.10 -15.69 -3.67
N ARG A 123 -4.99 -16.25 -2.45
CA ARG A 123 -5.05 -17.70 -2.24
C ARG A 123 -6.46 -18.27 -2.44
N HIS A 124 -7.49 -17.54 -2.04
CA HIS A 124 -8.88 -18.00 -2.18
C HIS A 124 -9.32 -18.07 -3.64
N PHE A 125 -8.89 -17.13 -4.48
CA PHE A 125 -9.30 -17.04 -5.89
C PHE A 125 -8.20 -17.46 -6.87
N ASP A 126 -7.06 -17.95 -6.39
CA ASP A 126 -5.89 -18.31 -7.21
C ASP A 126 -5.46 -17.18 -8.16
N ILE A 127 -5.41 -15.94 -7.63
CA ILE A 127 -5.08 -14.77 -8.43
C ILE A 127 -3.58 -14.74 -8.67
N PRO A 128 -3.11 -14.68 -9.93
CA PRO A 128 -1.69 -14.67 -10.22
C PRO A 128 -1.08 -13.29 -9.94
N LYS A 129 0.20 -13.28 -9.50
CA LYS A 129 0.93 -12.05 -9.13
C LYS A 129 0.94 -10.99 -10.22
N HIS A 130 0.95 -11.39 -11.50
CA HIS A 130 1.10 -10.46 -12.61
C HIS A 130 -0.04 -9.44 -12.69
N GLU A 131 -1.26 -9.80 -12.30
CA GLU A 131 -2.42 -8.89 -12.23
C GLU A 131 -2.16 -7.66 -11.36
N PHE A 132 -1.38 -7.84 -10.29
CA PHE A 132 -0.99 -6.75 -9.40
C PHE A 132 0.30 -6.06 -9.87
N SER A 133 1.31 -6.82 -10.28
CA SER A 133 2.59 -6.20 -10.69
C SER A 133 2.47 -5.40 -11.98
N ASP A 134 1.56 -5.76 -12.89
CA ASP A 134 1.33 -5.01 -14.13
C ASP A 134 0.71 -3.63 -13.85
N LEU A 135 -0.12 -3.51 -12.81
CA LEU A 135 -0.60 -2.20 -12.33
C LEU A 135 0.57 -1.32 -11.86
N LEU A 136 1.51 -1.87 -11.10
CA LEU A 136 2.69 -1.11 -10.65
C LEU A 136 3.60 -0.70 -11.80
N ARG A 137 3.70 -1.54 -12.85
CA ARG A 137 4.44 -1.18 -14.05
C ARG A 137 3.82 0.02 -14.76
N ALA A 138 2.49 0.08 -14.84
CA ALA A 138 1.79 1.24 -15.42
C ALA A 138 2.12 2.52 -14.63
N PHE A 139 1.95 2.52 -13.31
CA PHE A 139 2.24 3.71 -12.48
C PHE A 139 3.69 4.19 -12.56
N ARG A 140 4.65 3.29 -12.77
CA ARG A 140 6.07 3.66 -12.99
C ARG A 140 6.34 4.26 -14.36
N GLN A 141 5.57 3.88 -15.38
CA GLN A 141 5.71 4.45 -16.72
C GLN A 141 5.15 5.87 -16.80
N ASP A 142 4.21 6.21 -15.90
CA ASP A 142 3.58 7.52 -15.83
C ASP A 142 4.37 8.56 -15.00
N GLN A 143 5.47 8.17 -14.33
CA GLN A 143 6.38 9.08 -13.60
C GLN A 143 7.33 9.84 -14.53
#